data_AF-A0A3M7RYY6-F1
#
_entry.id   AF-A0A3M7RYY6-F1
#
_cell.length_a   1.000
_cell.length_b   1.000
_cell.length_c   1.000
_cell.angle_alpha   90.00
_cell.angle_beta   90.00
_cell.angle_gamma   90.00
#
_symmetry.space_group_name_H-M   'P 1'
#
loop_
_entity.id
_entity.type
_entity.pdbx_description
1 polymer ?
#
loop_
_entity_poly.entity_id
_entity_poly.type
_entity_poly.pdbx_seq_one_letter_code
_entity_poly.pdbx_strand_id
1 'polypeptide(L)'
;MWGAIFSEFWGRENNRLAYEWNVLNFEKEEINLPDYERNKEKMREKLKTSSELVKFLYTRQRYFKILLSYTVLLFMVCIICIEIGLVALFRVYIRIKVYPNDDVLGVIFGDGGSTVINVFTIMIMNRIYTFIAVSFTKWENYRTKTEYDDALIIKLFIFEFVNSYGSLFYMAFFRTIEYENGLFNLGKEYQDKCDNDNCMALLSIQLLVVFIVNPLPPFFMHVILPLLQIAFRHCLWLYKSKKIVIVENDNSDRTEKKKTDQVLIYLQAEKNKARFDETINEEYKQKVILYGYIV
;
A
#
# COMPACT_ATOMS: atom_id res chain seq x y z
N MET A 1 -26.65 5.89 3.64
CA MET A 1 -27.68 5.26 2.77
C MET A 1 -27.07 4.71 1.49
N TRP A 2 -26.40 5.53 0.67
CA TRP A 2 -25.74 5.08 -0.57
C TRP A 2 -24.77 3.91 -0.36
N GLY A 3 -23.87 3.99 0.64
CA GLY A 3 -22.90 2.92 0.90
C GLY A 3 -23.55 1.57 1.22
N ALA A 4 -24.63 1.56 2.00
CA ALA A 4 -25.38 0.33 2.29
C ALA A 4 -26.03 -0.26 1.02
N ILE A 5 -26.64 0.58 0.18
CA ILE A 5 -27.24 0.14 -1.09
C ILE A 5 -26.17 -0.43 -2.03
N PHE A 6 -25.02 0.25 -2.14
CA PHE A 6 -23.91 -0.19 -2.96
C PHE A 6 -23.36 -1.54 -2.51
N SER A 7 -23.13 -1.73 -1.21
CA SER A 7 -22.63 -3.01 -0.66
C SER A 7 -23.61 -4.16 -0.91
N GLU A 8 -24.90 -3.95 -0.70
CA GLU A 8 -25.92 -4.97 -0.98
C GLU A 8 -26.00 -5.30 -2.48
N PHE A 9 -25.97 -4.28 -3.35
CA PHE A 9 -25.99 -4.48 -4.79
C PHE A 9 -24.76 -5.25 -5.28
N TRP A 10 -23.57 -4.87 -4.80
CA TRP A 10 -22.32 -5.55 -5.13
C TRP A 10 -22.31 -7.00 -4.66
N GLY A 11 -22.83 -7.29 -3.45
CA GLY A 11 -22.96 -8.66 -2.96
C GLY A 11 -23.84 -9.54 -3.86
N ARG A 12 -24.95 -8.99 -4.39
CA ARG A 12 -25.82 -9.70 -5.34
C ARG A 12 -25.12 -9.96 -6.68
N GLU A 13 -24.43 -8.96 -7.21
CA GLU A 13 -23.74 -9.09 -8.50
C GLU A 13 -22.55 -10.07 -8.40
N ASN A 14 -21.79 -10.02 -7.31
CA ASN A 14 -20.71 -10.97 -7.05
C ASN A 14 -21.19 -12.43 -7.04
N ASN A 15 -22.32 -12.71 -6.36
CA ASN A 15 -22.90 -14.05 -6.34
C ASN A 15 -23.37 -14.52 -7.72
N ARG A 16 -23.95 -13.61 -8.51
CA ARG A 16 -24.38 -13.90 -9.89
C ARG A 16 -23.17 -14.24 -10.77
N LEU A 17 -22.12 -13.42 -10.74
CA LEU A 17 -20.88 -13.65 -11.49
C LEU A 17 -20.18 -14.95 -11.06
N ALA A 18 -20.13 -15.23 -9.76
CA ALA A 18 -19.54 -16.46 -9.25
C ALA A 18 -20.29 -17.72 -9.73
N TYR A 19 -21.62 -17.63 -9.88
CA TYR A 19 -22.44 -18.69 -10.45
C TYR A 19 -22.21 -18.82 -11.98
N GLU A 20 -22.27 -17.71 -12.72
CA GLU A 20 -22.06 -17.70 -14.18
C GLU A 20 -20.68 -18.21 -14.58
N TRP A 21 -19.63 -17.88 -13.81
CA TRP A 21 -18.26 -18.35 -14.04
C TRP A 21 -17.95 -19.71 -13.39
N ASN A 22 -18.91 -20.32 -12.71
CA ASN A 22 -18.77 -21.61 -12.02
C ASN A 22 -17.58 -21.68 -11.05
N VAL A 23 -17.39 -20.62 -10.26
CA VAL A 23 -16.28 -20.50 -9.29
C VAL A 23 -16.74 -20.56 -7.83
N LEU A 24 -17.99 -20.94 -7.54
CA LEU A 24 -18.53 -20.91 -6.17
C LEU A 24 -17.76 -21.75 -5.13
N ASN A 25 -17.07 -22.82 -5.53
CA ASN A 25 -16.36 -23.73 -4.63
C ASN A 25 -14.83 -23.68 -4.79
N PHE A 26 -14.27 -22.65 -5.45
CA PHE A 26 -12.86 -22.61 -5.81
C PHE A 26 -11.91 -22.76 -4.60
N GLU A 27 -12.25 -22.16 -3.45
CA GLU A 27 -11.43 -22.22 -2.23
C GLU A 27 -11.30 -23.64 -1.66
N LYS A 28 -12.33 -24.48 -1.84
CA LYS A 28 -12.31 -25.87 -1.34
C LYS A 28 -11.42 -26.77 -2.18
N GLU A 29 -11.29 -26.44 -3.46
CA GLU A 29 -10.51 -27.19 -4.45
C GLU A 29 -9.06 -26.68 -4.55
N GLU A 30 -8.71 -25.64 -3.80
CA GLU A 30 -7.42 -24.99 -3.86
C GLU A 30 -6.28 -25.90 -3.34
N ILE A 31 -5.18 -25.94 -4.10
CA ILE A 31 -3.99 -26.74 -3.77
C ILE A 31 -3.16 -25.99 -2.72
N ASN A 32 -2.55 -26.74 -1.80
CA ASN A 32 -1.64 -26.17 -0.80
C ASN A 32 -0.38 -25.58 -1.46
N LEU A 33 0.15 -24.50 -0.89
CA LEU A 33 1.39 -23.89 -1.38
C LEU A 33 2.57 -24.86 -1.27
N PRO A 34 3.48 -24.89 -2.26
CA PRO A 34 4.70 -25.69 -2.20
C PRO A 34 5.57 -25.36 -0.98
N ASP A 35 5.64 -24.09 -0.59
CA ASP A 35 6.41 -23.65 0.58
C ASP A 35 5.84 -24.18 1.90
N TYR A 36 4.50 -24.33 1.96
CA TYR A 36 3.80 -24.90 3.10
C TYR A 36 4.15 -26.38 3.27
N GLU A 37 3.97 -27.18 2.21
CA GLU A 37 4.24 -28.62 2.26
C GLU A 37 5.73 -28.88 2.52
N ARG A 38 6.64 -28.13 1.89
CA ARG A 38 8.08 -28.26 2.14
C ARG A 38 8.47 -28.04 3.60
N ASN A 39 7.90 -27.03 4.25
CA ASN A 39 8.20 -26.74 5.66
C ASN A 39 7.61 -27.78 6.62
N LYS A 40 6.43 -28.31 6.28
CA LYS A 40 5.76 -29.39 7.01
C LYS A 40 6.54 -30.71 6.91
N GLU A 41 7.04 -31.05 5.72
CA GLU A 41 7.92 -32.21 5.50
C GLU A 41 9.24 -32.10 6.28
N LYS A 42 9.91 -30.95 6.21
CA LYS A 42 11.13 -30.69 7.01
C LYS A 42 10.92 -30.90 8.51
N MET A 43 9.77 -30.46 9.04
CA MET A 43 9.42 -30.70 10.45
C MET A 43 9.19 -32.18 10.75
N ARG A 44 8.51 -32.91 9.84
CA ARG A 44 8.28 -34.34 9.98
C ARG A 44 9.59 -35.13 10.02
N GLU A 45 10.51 -34.85 9.12
CA GLU A 45 11.83 -35.48 9.08
C GLU A 45 12.63 -35.20 10.35
N LYS A 46 12.62 -33.95 10.83
CA LYS A 46 13.35 -33.54 12.03
C LYS A 46 12.85 -34.23 13.31
N LEU A 47 11.53 -34.41 13.43
CA LEU A 47 10.91 -34.97 14.63
C LEU A 47 10.82 -36.51 14.60
N LYS A 48 10.98 -37.16 13.44
CA LYS A 48 10.80 -38.62 13.26
C LYS A 48 9.56 -39.19 13.98
N THR A 49 8.48 -38.40 14.06
CA THR A 49 7.29 -38.72 14.87
C THR A 49 6.04 -38.88 13.98
N SER A 50 4.96 -39.42 14.56
CA SER A 50 3.64 -39.55 13.95
C SER A 50 3.14 -38.23 13.32
N SER A 51 2.42 -38.38 12.21
CA SER A 51 1.83 -37.28 11.43
C SER A 51 0.93 -36.36 12.26
N GLU A 52 0.22 -36.91 13.26
CA GLU A 52 -0.69 -36.12 14.09
C GLU A 52 0.03 -35.14 15.01
N LEU A 53 1.12 -35.58 15.63
CA LEU A 53 1.92 -34.70 16.50
C LEU A 53 2.58 -33.57 15.70
N VAL A 54 3.03 -33.88 14.47
CA VAL A 54 3.59 -32.87 13.55
C VAL A 54 2.53 -31.82 13.21
N LYS A 55 1.28 -32.22 12.94
CA LYS A 55 0.17 -31.31 12.67
C LYS A 55 -0.13 -30.40 13.87
N PHE A 56 -0.16 -30.95 15.08
CA PHE A 56 -0.39 -30.18 16.30
C PHE A 56 0.73 -29.16 16.56
N LEU A 57 1.99 -29.60 16.54
CA LEU A 57 3.16 -28.72 16.76
C LEU A 57 3.27 -27.62 15.71
N TYR A 58 3.01 -27.97 14.44
CA TYR A 58 3.01 -27.02 13.34
C TYR A 58 1.92 -25.96 13.50
N THR A 59 0.70 -26.37 13.90
CA THR A 59 -0.40 -25.43 14.16
C THR A 59 -0.07 -24.49 15.31
N ARG A 60 0.52 -25.00 16.40
CA ARG A 60 0.95 -24.19 17.55
C ARG A 60 2.04 -23.19 17.16
N GLN A 61 3.07 -23.63 16.44
CA GLN A 61 4.12 -22.73 15.94
C GLN A 61 3.55 -21.65 15.02
N ARG A 62 2.64 -22.02 14.12
CA ARG A 62 1.95 -21.06 13.24
C ARG A 62 1.19 -20.00 14.03
N TYR A 63 0.44 -20.40 15.07
CA TYR A 63 -0.27 -19.45 15.93
C TYR A 63 0.67 -18.45 16.60
N PHE A 64 1.82 -18.89 17.13
CA PHE A 64 2.82 -17.97 17.69
C PHE A 64 3.40 -17.02 16.65
N LYS A 65 3.64 -17.49 15.42
CA LYS A 65 4.11 -16.61 14.33
C LYS A 65 3.07 -15.55 13.96
N ILE A 66 1.81 -15.97 13.85
CA ILE A 66 0.69 -15.06 13.56
C ILE A 66 0.57 -14.02 14.66
N LEU A 67 0.56 -14.44 15.93
CA LEU A 67 0.53 -13.55 17.07
C LEU A 67 1.69 -12.52 17.01
N LEU A 68 2.91 -12.98 16.74
CA LEU A 68 4.07 -12.10 16.61
C LEU A 68 3.89 -11.09 15.45
N SER A 69 3.39 -11.53 14.29
CA SER A 69 3.13 -10.60 13.18
C SER A 69 2.10 -9.53 13.55
N TYR A 70 1.03 -9.89 14.27
CA TYR A 70 0.03 -8.92 14.72
C TYR A 70 0.59 -7.96 15.79
N THR A 71 1.51 -8.42 16.65
CA THR A 71 2.21 -7.51 17.57
C THR A 71 3.08 -6.48 16.85
N VAL A 72 3.74 -6.88 15.74
CA VAL A 72 4.50 -5.95 14.90
C VAL A 72 3.58 -4.95 14.21
N LEU A 73 2.42 -5.38 13.71
CA LEU A 73 1.41 -4.47 13.16
C LEU A 73 0.97 -3.44 14.22
N LEU A 74 0.64 -3.87 15.44
CA LEU A 74 0.26 -2.96 16.52
C LEU A 74 1.37 -1.95 16.85
N PHE A 75 2.62 -2.39 16.91
CA PHE A 75 3.76 -1.51 17.13
C PHE A 75 3.89 -0.43 16.05
N MET A 76 3.67 -0.80 14.78
CA MET A 76 3.70 0.14 13.66
C MET A 76 2.53 1.14 13.70
N VAL A 77 1.35 0.70 14.13
CA VAL A 77 0.20 1.59 14.39
C VAL A 77 0.52 2.60 15.50
N CYS A 78 1.19 2.18 16.58
CA CYS A 78 1.65 3.10 17.62
C CYS A 78 2.64 4.15 17.09
N ILE A 79 3.56 3.76 16.18
CA ILE A 79 4.49 4.70 15.55
C ILE A 79 3.72 5.78 14.78
N ILE A 80 2.67 5.42 14.03
CA ILE A 80 1.82 6.39 13.34
C ILE A 80 1.16 7.36 14.34
N CYS A 81 0.61 6.85 15.44
CA CYS A 81 0.01 7.72 16.46
C CYS A 81 1.02 8.72 17.04
N ILE A 82 2.27 8.28 17.28
CA ILE A 82 3.36 9.14 17.74
C ILE A 82 3.71 10.18 16.67
N GLU A 83 3.82 9.76 15.41
CA GLU A 83 4.11 10.64 14.28
C GLU A 83 3.08 11.76 14.16
N ILE A 84 1.79 11.44 14.23
CA ILE A 84 0.70 12.43 14.21
C ILE A 84 0.88 13.45 15.34
N GLY A 85 1.21 12.98 16.55
CA GLY A 85 1.51 13.85 17.69
C GLY A 85 2.74 14.75 17.46
N LEU A 86 3.79 14.23 16.83
CA LEU A 86 4.99 15.00 16.49
C LEU A 86 4.72 16.06 15.42
N VAL A 87 3.91 15.75 14.40
CA VAL A 87 3.50 16.71 13.36
C VAL A 87 2.66 17.85 13.97
N ALA A 88 1.77 17.52 14.90
CA ALA A 88 1.02 18.53 15.65
C ALA A 88 1.93 19.44 16.49
N LEU A 89 2.90 18.85 17.20
CA LEU A 89 3.90 19.62 17.96
C LEU A 89 4.75 20.52 17.06
N PHE A 90 5.20 20.02 15.91
CA PHE A 90 5.95 20.79 14.93
C PHE A 90 5.16 22.02 14.46
N ARG A 91 3.87 21.85 14.16
CA ARG A 91 2.98 22.95 13.76
C ARG A 91 2.90 24.03 14.84
N VAL A 92 2.61 23.63 16.08
CA VAL A 92 2.51 24.56 17.22
C VAL A 92 3.84 25.29 17.45
N TYR A 93 4.96 24.57 17.32
CA TYR A 93 6.29 25.15 17.43
C TYR A 93 6.55 26.24 16.39
N ILE A 94 6.21 26.01 15.11
CA ILE A 94 6.36 27.01 14.05
C ILE A 94 5.52 28.26 14.34
N ARG A 95 4.26 28.07 14.77
CA ARG A 95 3.35 29.18 15.10
C ARG A 95 3.88 30.04 16.24
N ILE A 96 4.37 29.45 17.32
CA ILE A 96 4.78 30.20 18.53
C ILE A 96 6.20 30.76 18.41
N LYS A 97 7.15 29.97 17.91
CA LYS A 97 8.58 30.31 18.00
C LYS A 97 9.13 30.97 16.74
N VAL A 98 8.63 30.61 15.56
CA VAL A 98 9.19 31.09 14.29
C VAL A 98 8.45 32.32 13.78
N TYR A 99 7.12 32.30 13.83
CA TYR A 99 6.27 33.40 13.35
C TYR A 99 5.34 33.94 14.46
N PRO A 100 5.89 34.46 15.58
CA PRO A 100 5.06 34.94 16.71
C PRO A 100 4.22 36.18 16.38
N ASN A 101 4.60 36.95 15.36
CA ASN A 101 3.98 38.25 15.03
C ASN A 101 3.24 38.25 13.68
N ASP A 102 3.32 37.16 12.91
CA ASP A 102 2.75 37.05 11.56
C ASP A 102 1.85 35.81 11.44
N ASP A 103 0.57 35.98 11.76
CA ASP A 103 -0.42 34.90 11.74
C ASP A 103 -0.55 34.24 10.36
N VAL A 104 -0.45 35.04 9.29
CA VAL A 104 -0.55 34.53 7.91
C VAL A 104 0.61 33.58 7.56
N LEU A 105 1.85 33.96 7.89
CA LEU A 105 3.01 33.12 7.65
C LEU A 105 3.01 31.90 8.58
N GLY A 106 2.56 32.06 9.82
CA GLY A 106 2.37 30.97 10.77
C GLY A 106 1.40 29.90 10.26
N VAL A 107 0.28 30.30 9.65
CA VAL A 107 -0.70 29.37 9.04
C VAL A 107 -0.12 28.69 7.80
N ILE A 108 0.49 29.44 6.88
CA ILE A 108 1.03 28.89 5.63
C ILE A 108 2.14 27.87 5.91
N PHE A 109 3.14 28.24 6.72
CA PHE A 109 4.28 27.37 7.00
C PHE A 109 3.96 26.31 8.07
N GLY A 110 3.11 26.62 9.05
CA GLY A 110 2.67 25.68 10.08
C GLY A 110 1.68 24.65 9.55
N ASP A 111 0.47 25.09 9.16
CA ASP A 111 -0.59 24.19 8.69
C ASP A 111 -0.27 23.61 7.29
N GLY A 112 0.22 24.44 6.38
CA GLY A 112 0.63 23.97 5.04
C GLY A 112 1.86 23.05 5.09
N GLY A 113 2.92 23.45 5.82
CA GLY A 113 4.12 22.64 5.98
C GLY A 113 3.85 21.30 6.67
N SER A 114 3.05 21.28 7.73
CA SER A 114 2.66 20.04 8.41
C SER A 114 1.84 19.11 7.49
N THR A 115 0.96 19.66 6.65
CA THR A 115 0.20 18.87 5.68
C THR A 115 1.12 18.20 4.66
N VAL A 116 2.09 18.95 4.13
CA VAL A 116 3.07 18.42 3.17
C VAL A 116 3.92 17.33 3.83
N ILE A 117 4.45 17.57 5.04
CA ILE A 117 5.22 16.57 5.80
C ILE A 117 4.38 15.30 6.01
N ASN A 118 3.14 15.42 6.47
CA ASN A 118 2.24 14.30 6.70
C ASN A 118 2.02 13.46 5.43
N VAL A 119 1.78 14.11 4.28
CA VAL A 119 1.62 13.41 3.00
C VAL A 119 2.89 12.65 2.62
N PHE A 120 4.06 13.28 2.74
CA PHE A 120 5.34 12.61 2.47
C PHE A 120 5.59 11.42 3.41
N THR A 121 5.29 11.56 4.70
CA THR A 121 5.45 10.47 5.66
C THR A 121 4.51 9.32 5.36
N ILE A 122 3.23 9.59 5.06
CA ILE A 122 2.25 8.55 4.67
C ILE A 122 2.79 7.71 3.51
N MET A 123 3.33 8.37 2.47
CA MET A 123 3.87 7.68 1.30
C MET A 123 5.06 6.77 1.63
N ILE A 124 5.99 7.26 2.46
CA ILE A 124 7.17 6.49 2.88
C ILE A 124 6.76 5.31 3.76
N MET A 125 5.89 5.57 4.75
CA MET A 125 5.41 4.57 5.70
C MET A 125 4.63 3.45 5.02
N ASN A 126 3.76 3.77 4.05
CA ASN A 126 3.04 2.77 3.27
C ASN A 126 3.98 1.82 2.52
N ARG A 127 5.09 2.33 1.95
CA ARG A 127 6.08 1.49 1.27
C ARG A 127 6.84 0.58 2.23
N ILE A 128 7.34 1.15 3.33
CA ILE A 128 8.08 0.40 4.35
C ILE A 128 7.19 -0.69 4.95
N TYR A 129 5.96 -0.35 5.31
CA TYR A 129 5.03 -1.30 5.89
C TYR A 129 4.63 -2.40 4.90
N THR A 130 4.40 -2.07 3.62
CA THR A 130 4.07 -3.09 2.61
C THR A 130 5.19 -4.12 2.52
N PHE A 131 6.45 -3.70 2.50
CA PHE A 131 7.60 -4.60 2.51
C PHE A 131 7.63 -5.51 3.76
N ILE A 132 7.37 -4.93 4.94
CA ILE A 132 7.35 -5.65 6.21
C ILE A 132 6.18 -6.64 6.24
N ALA A 133 4.97 -6.23 5.86
CA ALA A 133 3.77 -7.05 5.85
C ALA A 133 3.93 -8.25 4.91
N VAL A 134 4.47 -8.06 3.70
CA VAL A 134 4.77 -9.16 2.77
C VAL A 134 5.79 -10.13 3.38
N SER A 135 6.83 -9.61 4.01
CA SER A 135 7.89 -10.43 4.62
C SER A 135 7.37 -11.25 5.80
N PHE A 136 6.59 -10.65 6.69
CA PHE A 136 6.00 -11.34 7.85
C PHE A 136 4.94 -12.35 7.44
N THR A 137 4.11 -12.03 6.45
CA THR A 137 3.07 -12.95 5.96
C THR A 137 3.70 -14.16 5.26
N LYS A 138 4.83 -13.98 4.56
CA LYS A 138 5.62 -15.12 4.04
C LYS A 138 6.21 -15.97 5.16
N TRP A 139 6.63 -15.35 6.26
CA TRP A 139 7.19 -16.07 7.42
C TRP A 139 6.16 -16.90 8.21
N GLU A 140 4.91 -16.44 8.26
CA GLU A 140 3.78 -17.16 8.90
C GLU A 140 3.43 -18.48 8.21
N ASN A 141 3.72 -18.60 6.91
CA ASN A 141 3.58 -19.81 6.11
C ASN A 141 2.15 -20.39 6.08
N TYR A 142 1.25 -19.69 5.37
CA TYR A 142 -0.14 -20.09 5.14
C TYR A 142 -0.27 -21.32 4.24
N ARG A 143 -1.43 -22.01 4.32
CA ARG A 143 -1.64 -23.26 3.60
C ARG A 143 -2.00 -23.02 2.14
N THR A 144 -2.93 -22.11 1.89
CA THR A 144 -3.45 -21.79 0.55
C THR A 144 -3.11 -20.36 0.16
N LYS A 145 -3.23 -20.04 -1.13
CA LYS A 145 -2.91 -18.71 -1.68
C LYS A 145 -3.97 -17.73 -1.23
N THR A 146 -5.23 -18.16 -1.20
CA THR A 146 -6.34 -17.38 -0.63
C THR A 146 -6.08 -17.00 0.84
N GLU A 147 -5.74 -17.96 1.71
CA GLU A 147 -5.43 -17.67 3.12
C GLU A 147 -4.26 -16.67 3.28
N TYR A 148 -3.24 -16.79 2.42
CA TYR A 148 -2.10 -15.88 2.41
C TYR A 148 -2.51 -14.46 2.00
N ASP A 149 -3.27 -14.33 0.92
CA ASP A 149 -3.68 -13.05 0.39
C ASP A 149 -4.68 -12.34 1.32
N ASP A 150 -5.64 -13.05 1.89
CA ASP A 150 -6.59 -12.51 2.87
C ASP A 150 -5.87 -11.93 4.09
N ALA A 151 -4.92 -12.68 4.65
CA ALA A 151 -4.13 -12.23 5.78
C ALA A 151 -3.27 -11.01 5.45
N LEU A 152 -2.66 -10.99 4.25
CA LEU A 152 -1.87 -9.86 3.78
C LEU A 152 -2.75 -8.62 3.61
N ILE A 153 -3.90 -8.77 2.96
CA ILE A 153 -4.86 -7.69 2.69
C ILE A 153 -5.35 -7.08 4.00
N ILE A 154 -5.75 -7.89 4.98
CA ILE A 154 -6.22 -7.39 6.28
C ILE A 154 -5.13 -6.56 6.98
N LYS A 155 -3.89 -7.04 7.01
CA LYS A 155 -2.77 -6.31 7.64
C LYS A 155 -2.47 -5.00 6.95
N LEU A 156 -2.38 -5.01 5.62
CA LEU A 156 -2.16 -3.82 4.81
C LEU A 156 -3.30 -2.81 5.00
N PHE A 157 -4.54 -3.29 4.97
CA PHE A 157 -5.73 -2.45 5.13
C PHE A 157 -5.77 -1.77 6.51
N ILE A 158 -5.57 -2.50 7.60
CA ILE A 158 -5.57 -1.92 8.96
C ILE A 158 -4.50 -0.83 9.07
N PHE A 159 -3.28 -1.12 8.62
CA PHE A 159 -2.19 -0.15 8.68
C PHE A 159 -2.46 1.08 7.83
N GLU A 160 -2.85 0.88 6.57
CA GLU A 160 -3.09 1.97 5.63
C GLU A 160 -4.29 2.81 6.05
N PHE A 161 -5.31 2.20 6.65
CA PHE A 161 -6.44 2.91 7.25
C PHE A 161 -5.98 3.84 8.37
N VAL A 162 -5.22 3.35 9.35
CA VAL A 162 -4.70 4.20 10.44
C VAL A 162 -3.77 5.28 9.88
N ASN A 163 -2.87 4.94 8.95
CA ASN A 163 -1.92 5.89 8.38
C ASN A 163 -2.60 7.00 7.58
N SER A 164 -3.60 6.64 6.78
CA SER A 164 -4.30 7.56 5.88
C SER A 164 -5.32 8.43 6.62
N TYR A 165 -6.14 7.82 7.49
CA TYR A 165 -7.21 8.52 8.19
C TYR A 165 -6.77 9.08 9.54
N GLY A 166 -5.69 8.59 10.15
CA GLY A 166 -5.29 8.97 11.50
C GLY A 166 -5.05 10.46 11.67
N SER A 167 -4.37 11.10 10.71
CA SER A 167 -4.16 12.55 10.72
C SER A 167 -5.46 13.34 10.63
N LEU A 168 -6.47 12.83 9.90
CA LEU A 168 -7.79 13.45 9.77
C LEU A 168 -8.62 13.26 11.05
N PHE A 169 -8.58 12.08 11.66
CA PHE A 169 -9.20 11.81 12.97
C PHE A 169 -8.63 12.74 14.04
N TYR A 170 -7.31 12.94 14.06
CA TYR A 170 -6.65 13.89 14.97
C TYR A 170 -7.20 15.30 14.78
N MET A 171 -7.22 15.78 13.53
CA MET A 171 -7.67 17.12 13.19
C MET A 171 -9.16 17.35 13.49
N ALA A 172 -9.99 16.32 13.36
CA ALA A 172 -11.44 16.44 13.56
C ALA A 172 -11.84 16.37 15.04
N PHE A 173 -11.22 15.48 15.83
CA PHE A 173 -11.67 15.20 17.20
C PHE A 173 -10.73 15.70 18.28
N PHE A 174 -9.42 15.66 18.05
CA PHE A 174 -8.43 15.99 19.07
C PHE A 174 -8.03 17.46 19.04
N ARG A 175 -7.97 18.07 17.85
CA ARG A 175 -7.67 19.50 17.69
C ARG A 175 -8.75 20.41 18.26
N THR A 176 -10.01 19.98 18.25
CA THR A 176 -11.13 20.76 18.79
C THR A 176 -11.17 20.77 20.32
N ILE A 177 -10.35 19.95 20.99
CA ILE A 177 -10.33 19.86 22.45
C ILE A 177 -9.38 20.93 22.99
N GLU A 178 -9.89 21.80 23.86
CA GLU A 178 -9.04 22.72 24.61
C GLU A 178 -8.38 22.01 25.80
N TYR A 179 -7.05 21.95 25.81
CA TYR A 179 -6.28 21.36 26.90
C TYR A 179 -5.85 22.43 27.90
N GLU A 180 -6.27 22.32 29.16
CA GLU A 180 -5.92 23.28 30.24
C GLU A 180 -4.41 23.41 30.47
N ASN A 181 -3.64 22.33 30.26
CA ASN A 181 -2.19 22.29 30.41
C ASN A 181 -1.42 22.40 29.09
N GLY A 182 -2.11 22.74 27.98
CA GLY A 182 -1.56 22.71 26.63
C GLY A 182 -1.37 21.29 26.08
N LEU A 183 -0.96 21.20 24.82
CA LEU A 183 -0.75 19.94 24.12
C LEU A 183 0.36 19.12 24.84
N PHE A 184 0.06 17.86 25.18
CA PHE A 184 0.96 16.96 25.92
C PHE A 184 1.54 17.53 27.25
N ASN A 185 0.80 18.40 27.95
CA ASN A 185 1.25 19.06 29.20
C ASN A 185 2.52 19.95 29.03
N LEU A 186 2.78 20.48 27.84
CA LEU A 186 3.95 21.33 27.57
C LEU A 186 3.74 22.81 27.99
N GLY A 187 2.59 23.15 28.56
CA GLY A 187 2.26 24.48 29.04
C GLY A 187 1.21 25.18 28.17
N LYS A 188 0.46 26.13 28.77
CA LYS A 188 -0.70 26.81 28.16
C LYS A 188 -0.40 27.52 26.83
N GLU A 189 0.85 27.87 26.58
CA GLU A 189 1.28 28.52 25.34
C GLU A 189 1.20 27.54 24.14
N TYR A 190 1.40 26.24 24.37
CA TYR A 190 1.40 25.21 23.32
C TYR A 190 0.00 24.65 23.07
N GLN A 191 -0.94 25.49 22.64
CA GLN A 191 -2.29 25.05 22.26
C GLN A 191 -2.45 25.06 20.73
N ASP A 192 -2.89 23.94 20.15
CA ASP A 192 -3.28 23.88 18.72
C ASP A 192 -4.74 24.32 18.57
N LYS A 193 -5.00 25.62 18.77
CA LYS A 193 -6.33 26.23 18.56
C LYS A 193 -6.53 26.65 17.10
N CYS A 194 -7.73 26.43 16.60
CA CYS A 194 -8.19 27.04 15.34
C CYS A 194 -8.76 28.44 15.63
N ASP A 195 -8.39 29.44 14.81
CA ASP A 195 -8.73 30.87 15.04
C ASP A 195 -10.23 31.19 15.04
N ASN A 196 -11.10 30.31 14.54
CA ASN A 196 -12.54 30.57 14.36
C ASN A 196 -13.43 29.38 14.76
N ASP A 197 -12.99 28.52 15.69
CA ASP A 197 -13.65 27.27 16.14
C ASP A 197 -13.94 26.21 15.04
N ASN A 198 -13.76 26.56 13.76
CA ASN A 198 -14.11 25.73 12.62
C ASN A 198 -12.85 25.26 11.88
N CYS A 199 -12.25 24.15 12.32
CA CYS A 199 -11.14 23.48 11.62
C CYS A 199 -11.58 22.73 10.35
N MET A 200 -12.88 22.76 10.00
CA MET A 200 -13.46 22.04 8.86
C MET A 200 -12.86 22.44 7.52
N ALA A 201 -12.52 23.73 7.32
CA ALA A 201 -11.90 24.18 6.08
C ALA A 201 -10.50 23.54 5.88
N LEU A 202 -9.69 23.48 6.94
CA LEU A 202 -8.37 22.87 6.88
C LEU A 202 -8.45 21.35 6.66
N LEU A 203 -9.42 20.68 7.31
CA LEU A 203 -9.74 19.28 7.07
C LEU A 203 -10.08 19.00 5.60
N SER A 204 -10.93 19.84 5.01
CA SER A 204 -11.34 19.69 3.60
C SER A 204 -10.15 19.83 2.63
N ILE A 205 -9.24 20.77 2.90
CA ILE A 205 -8.02 20.97 2.09
C ILE A 205 -7.09 19.77 2.24
N GLN A 206 -6.90 19.27 3.46
CA GLN A 206 -6.08 18.09 3.71
C GLN A 206 -6.62 16.85 2.99
N LEU A 207 -7.93 16.63 3.04
CA LEU A 207 -8.60 15.56 2.29
C LEU A 207 -8.38 15.70 0.79
N LEU A 208 -8.58 16.92 0.25
CA LEU A 208 -8.39 17.20 -1.17
C LEU A 208 -6.93 16.96 -1.61
N VAL A 209 -5.96 17.40 -0.81
CA VAL A 209 -4.53 17.17 -1.09
C VAL A 209 -4.22 15.68 -1.09
N VAL A 210 -4.69 14.93 -0.09
CA VAL A 210 -4.46 13.49 0.00
C VAL A 210 -5.10 12.75 -1.18
N PHE A 211 -6.32 13.14 -1.58
CA PHE A 211 -7.03 12.56 -2.72
C PHE A 211 -6.31 12.81 -4.06
N ILE A 212 -5.71 13.99 -4.23
CA ILE A 212 -4.94 14.32 -5.43
C ILE A 212 -3.57 13.64 -5.42
N VAL A 213 -2.88 13.61 -4.27
CA VAL A 213 -1.48 13.17 -4.20
C VAL A 213 -1.34 11.65 -4.12
N ASN A 214 -2.20 10.94 -3.39
CA ASN A 214 -2.07 9.49 -3.19
C ASN A 214 -2.09 8.66 -4.49
N PRO A 215 -2.91 8.98 -5.51
CA PRO A 215 -2.89 8.27 -6.79
C PRO A 215 -1.66 8.57 -7.66
N LEU A 216 -0.91 9.64 -7.39
CA LEU A 216 0.18 10.07 -8.28
C LEU A 216 1.33 9.05 -8.32
N PRO A 217 1.94 8.58 -7.21
CA PRO A 217 3.06 7.65 -7.28
C PRO A 217 2.79 6.37 -8.07
N PRO A 218 1.68 5.63 -7.86
CA PRO A 218 1.40 4.45 -8.67
C PRO A 218 1.16 4.84 -10.13
N PHE A 219 0.46 5.94 -10.42
CA PHE A 219 0.32 6.42 -11.79
C PHE A 219 1.68 6.72 -12.46
N PHE A 220 2.60 7.38 -11.75
CA PHE A 220 3.94 7.64 -12.24
C PHE A 220 4.73 6.34 -12.47
N MET A 221 4.69 5.40 -11.52
CA MET A 221 5.47 4.15 -11.59
C MET A 221 4.91 3.15 -12.62
N HIS A 222 3.58 3.04 -12.74
CA HIS A 222 2.92 2.05 -13.59
C HIS A 222 2.57 2.56 -14.99
N VAL A 223 2.39 3.87 -15.18
CA VAL A 223 2.01 4.43 -16.49
C VAL A 223 3.17 5.24 -17.08
N ILE A 224 3.65 6.25 -16.36
CA ILE A 224 4.63 7.20 -16.92
C ILE A 224 6.00 6.54 -17.13
N LEU A 225 6.50 5.81 -16.13
CA LEU A 225 7.81 5.18 -16.19
C LEU A 225 7.93 4.14 -17.34
N PRO A 226 6.99 3.20 -17.57
CA PRO A 226 7.08 2.30 -18.71
C PRO A 226 6.90 3.02 -20.05
N LEU A 227 6.06 4.05 -20.15
CA LEU A 227 5.96 4.86 -21.37
C LEU A 227 7.27 5.58 -21.69
N LEU A 228 7.92 6.17 -20.67
CA LEU A 228 9.25 6.76 -20.81
C LEU A 228 10.29 5.73 -21.23
N GLN A 229 10.28 4.53 -20.65
CA GLN A 229 11.18 3.45 -21.05
C GLN A 229 10.95 2.99 -22.49
N ILE A 230 9.69 2.91 -22.95
CA ILE A 230 9.34 2.56 -24.33
C ILE A 230 9.79 3.67 -25.28
N ALA A 231 9.48 4.93 -24.96
CA ALA A 231 9.90 6.09 -25.75
C ALA A 231 11.43 6.18 -25.85
N PHE A 232 12.13 5.95 -24.75
CA PHE A 232 13.59 5.93 -24.70
C PHE A 232 14.18 4.79 -25.54
N ARG A 233 13.63 3.57 -25.43
CA ARG A 233 14.03 2.42 -26.26
C ARG A 233 13.76 2.67 -27.75
N HIS A 234 12.63 3.29 -28.09
CA HIS A 234 12.28 3.63 -29.45
C HIS A 234 13.22 4.70 -30.02
N CYS A 235 13.55 5.73 -29.24
CA CYS A 235 14.49 6.79 -29.64
C CYS A 235 15.91 6.22 -29.84
N LEU A 236 16.38 5.34 -28.95
CA LEU A 236 17.64 4.61 -29.10
C LEU A 236 17.64 3.67 -30.31
N TRP A 237 16.52 2.99 -30.59
CA TRP A 237 16.38 2.14 -31.77
C TRP A 237 16.43 2.95 -33.06
N LEU A 238 15.75 4.10 -33.14
CA LEU A 238 15.84 5.01 -34.29
C LEU A 238 17.26 5.52 -34.52
N TYR A 239 17.99 5.84 -33.44
CA TYR A 239 19.39 6.24 -33.51
C TYR A 239 20.31 5.10 -34.00
N LYS A 240 20.10 3.87 -33.51
CA LYS A 240 20.90 2.70 -33.88
C LYS A 240 20.57 2.18 -35.29
N SER A 241 19.31 2.28 -35.72
CA SER A 241 18.85 1.89 -37.06
C SER A 241 19.47 2.79 -38.14
N LYS A 242 19.59 4.11 -37.90
CA LYS A 242 20.38 5.02 -38.75
C LYS A 242 21.84 4.57 -38.95
N LYS A 243 22.42 3.84 -37.99
CA LYS A 243 23.80 3.33 -38.05
C LYS A 243 23.92 1.98 -38.76
N ILE A 244 22.87 1.15 -38.75
CA ILE A 244 22.87 -0.22 -39.31
C ILE A 244 22.52 -0.21 -40.82
N VAL A 245 21.68 0.72 -41.29
CA VAL A 245 21.33 0.84 -42.72
C VAL A 245 22.57 1.09 -43.63
N ILE A 246 23.69 1.54 -43.07
CA ILE A 246 24.95 1.75 -43.80
C ILE A 246 25.71 0.43 -44.06
N VAL A 247 25.40 -0.67 -43.36
CA VAL A 247 26.27 -1.87 -43.30
C VAL A 247 25.68 -3.13 -43.97
N GLU A 248 24.37 -3.21 -44.22
CA GLU A 248 23.69 -4.51 -44.39
C GLU A 248 23.14 -4.78 -45.80
N ASN A 249 23.98 -4.64 -46.83
CA ASN A 249 23.60 -4.87 -48.23
C ASN A 249 23.80 -6.32 -48.76
N ASP A 250 24.10 -7.31 -47.90
CA ASP A 250 24.24 -8.71 -48.35
C ASP A 250 23.53 -9.73 -47.46
N ASN A 251 23.06 -10.80 -48.12
CA ASN A 251 22.57 -12.09 -47.62
C ASN A 251 21.08 -12.27 -47.29
N SER A 252 20.54 -13.32 -47.92
CA SER A 252 19.14 -13.63 -48.22
C SER A 252 18.59 -14.85 -47.46
N ASP A 253 18.96 -15.05 -46.19
CA ASP A 253 18.37 -16.07 -45.29
C ASP A 253 17.58 -15.42 -44.13
N ARG A 254 16.91 -14.29 -44.42
CA ARG A 254 16.42 -13.37 -43.38
C ARG A 254 15.03 -13.72 -42.84
N THR A 255 14.22 -14.58 -43.45
CA THR A 255 12.77 -14.62 -43.12
C THR A 255 12.44 -15.49 -41.89
N GLU A 256 13.08 -16.64 -41.74
CA GLU A 256 12.79 -17.58 -40.65
C GLU A 256 13.51 -17.20 -39.34
N LYS A 257 14.78 -16.79 -39.45
CA LYS A 257 15.58 -16.26 -38.33
C LYS A 257 14.95 -15.01 -37.69
N LYS A 258 14.43 -14.11 -38.53
CA LYS A 258 13.76 -12.87 -38.09
C LYS A 258 12.45 -13.12 -37.34
N LYS A 259 11.76 -14.23 -37.63
CA LYS A 259 10.54 -14.64 -36.91
C LYS A 259 10.88 -15.20 -35.51
N THR A 260 11.92 -16.02 -35.41
CA THR A 260 12.43 -16.55 -34.13
C THR A 260 12.97 -15.44 -33.23
N ASP A 261 13.71 -14.49 -33.80
CA ASP A 261 14.21 -13.32 -33.07
C ASP A 261 13.06 -12.44 -32.56
N GLN A 262 11.98 -12.30 -33.34
CA GLN A 262 10.80 -11.54 -32.94
C GLN A 262 10.02 -12.20 -31.79
N VAL A 263 9.90 -13.53 -31.79
CA VAL A 263 9.31 -14.30 -30.68
C VAL A 263 10.18 -14.19 -29.43
N LEU A 264 11.50 -14.26 -29.56
CA LEU A 264 12.41 -14.12 -28.42
C LEU A 264 12.32 -12.71 -27.80
N ILE A 265 12.24 -11.67 -28.64
CA ILE A 265 12.02 -10.28 -28.20
C ILE A 265 10.68 -10.16 -27.48
N TYR A 266 9.62 -10.80 -28.00
CA TYR A 266 8.31 -10.82 -27.35
C TYR A 266 8.37 -11.50 -25.98
N LEU A 267 8.98 -12.69 -25.88
CA LEU A 267 9.14 -13.43 -24.61
C LEU A 267 9.98 -12.66 -23.59
N GLN A 268 11.04 -11.99 -24.05
CA GLN A 268 11.85 -11.11 -23.21
C GLN A 268 11.03 -9.92 -22.69
N ALA A 269 10.18 -9.33 -23.55
CA ALA A 269 9.29 -8.25 -23.15
C ALA A 269 8.22 -8.74 -22.15
N GLU A 270 7.69 -9.95 -22.35
CA GLU A 270 6.68 -10.55 -21.50
C GLU A 270 7.24 -10.94 -20.12
N LYS A 271 8.46 -11.50 -20.07
CA LYS A 271 9.19 -11.78 -18.84
C LYS A 271 9.50 -10.54 -18.00
N ASN A 272 9.68 -9.38 -18.66
CA ASN A 272 9.96 -8.11 -17.99
C ASN A 272 8.71 -7.40 -17.46
N LYS A 273 7.49 -7.92 -17.70
CA LYS A 273 6.27 -7.36 -17.13
C LYS A 273 6.18 -7.70 -15.63
N ALA A 274 5.60 -6.78 -14.86
CA ALA A 274 5.28 -7.05 -13.45
C ALA A 274 4.30 -8.23 -13.32
N ARG A 275 4.35 -8.94 -12.19
CA ARG A 275 3.47 -10.09 -11.93
C ARG A 275 2.04 -9.59 -11.72
N PHE A 276 1.09 -10.22 -12.40
CA PHE A 276 -0.31 -9.79 -12.47
C PHE A 276 -1.02 -9.80 -11.10
N ASP A 277 -0.89 -10.88 -10.32
CA ASP A 277 -1.61 -11.04 -9.04
C ASP A 277 -1.26 -9.96 -8.00
N GLU A 278 0.02 -9.58 -7.94
CA GLU A 278 0.50 -8.53 -7.01
C GLU A 278 -0.09 -7.17 -7.40
N THR A 279 -0.29 -6.94 -8.70
CA THR A 279 -0.85 -5.70 -9.24
C THR A 279 -2.34 -5.57 -8.89
N ILE A 280 -3.13 -6.65 -9.00
CA ILE A 280 -4.57 -6.62 -8.69
C ILE A 280 -4.81 -6.26 -7.22
N ASN A 281 -4.07 -6.89 -6.30
CA ASN A 281 -4.26 -6.66 -4.87
C ASN A 281 -3.91 -5.20 -4.50
N GLU A 282 -2.86 -4.64 -5.11
CA GLU A 282 -2.52 -3.22 -4.93
C GLU A 282 -3.61 -2.28 -5.46
N GLU A 283 -4.15 -2.56 -6.65
CA GLU A 283 -5.23 -1.75 -7.27
C GLU A 283 -6.53 -1.80 -6.47
N TYR A 284 -6.95 -2.98 -6.01
CA TYR A 284 -8.16 -3.12 -5.19
C TYR A 284 -8.01 -2.41 -3.85
N LYS A 285 -6.86 -2.56 -3.20
CA LYS A 285 -6.55 -1.88 -1.94
C LYS A 285 -6.70 -0.36 -2.08
N GLN A 286 -6.15 0.23 -3.14
CA GLN A 286 -6.29 1.67 -3.40
C GLN A 286 -7.76 2.09 -3.57
N LYS A 287 -8.56 1.30 -4.30
CA LYS A 287 -9.99 1.59 -4.50
C LYS A 287 -10.79 1.49 -3.19
N VAL A 288 -10.47 0.53 -2.32
CA VAL A 288 -11.12 0.38 -1.01
C VAL A 288 -10.79 1.55 -0.09
N ILE A 289 -9.52 1.97 -0.06
CA ILE A 289 -9.13 3.18 0.68
C ILE A 289 -9.84 4.41 0.11
N LEU A 290 -9.96 4.54 -1.21
CA LEU A 290 -10.71 5.64 -1.83
C LEU A 290 -12.19 5.65 -1.44
N TYR A 291 -12.82 4.48 -1.42
CA TYR A 291 -14.21 4.31 -1.00
C TYR A 291 -14.42 4.81 0.44
N GLY A 292 -13.48 4.52 1.35
CA GLY A 292 -13.54 5.02 2.72
C GLY A 292 -13.50 6.55 2.87
N TYR A 293 -12.94 7.28 1.90
CA TYR A 293 -12.93 8.75 1.93
C TYR A 293 -14.26 9.34 1.46
N ILE A 294 -15.03 8.58 0.69
CA ILE A 294 -16.31 9.00 0.12
C ILE A 294 -17.47 8.72 1.09
N VAL A 295 -17.37 7.65 1.88
CA VAL A 295 -18.38 7.21 2.86
C VAL A 295 -18.27 7.99 4.16
#